data_AF-A0A8J5TH12-F1
#
_entry.id   AF-A0A8J5TH12-F1
#
_cell.length_a   1.000
_cell.length_b   1.000
_cell.length_c   1.000
_cell.angle_alpha   90.00
_cell.angle_beta   90.00
_cell.angle_gamma   90.00
#
_symmetry.space_group_name_H-M   'P 1'
#
loop_
_entity.id
_entity.type
_entity.pdbx_description
1 polymer ?
#
loop_
_entity_poly.entity_id
_entity_poly.type
_entity_poly.pdbx_seq_one_letter_code
_entity_poly.pdbx_strand_id
1 'polypeptide(L)' 'MPLCLCDITNILLEMDRILRPEGTAIIRDTVDVLTKVQAITKRMRWESRIMDHEDGPFNPEKVLMAVKTYWTADAS' A
#
# COMPACT_ATOMS: atom_id res chain seq x y z
N MET A 1 1.83 -16.36 -24.49
CA MET A 1 2.66 -16.20 -23.27
C MET A 1 1.72 -15.83 -22.13
N PRO A 2 1.54 -16.67 -21.11
CA PRO A 2 0.51 -16.45 -20.11
C PRO A 2 0.94 -15.26 -19.24
N LEU A 3 0.31 -14.12 -19.47
CA LEU A 3 0.45 -12.94 -18.61
C LEU A 3 -0.19 -13.30 -17.27
N CYS A 4 0.62 -13.57 -16.26
CA CYS A 4 0.11 -13.59 -14.90
C CYS A 4 -0.28 -12.15 -14.57
N LEU A 5 -1.58 -11.84 -14.54
CA LEU A 5 -2.13 -10.50 -14.24
C LEU A 5 -1.85 -10.03 -12.79
N CYS A 6 -1.09 -10.80 -12.01
CA CYS A 6 -0.91 -10.60 -10.57
C CYS A 6 0.28 -9.68 -10.24
N ASP A 7 0.36 -8.51 -10.88
CA ASP A 7 1.30 -7.47 -10.47
C ASP A 7 0.69 -6.68 -9.30
N ILE A 8 1.46 -6.50 -8.22
CA ILE A 8 1.11 -5.69 -7.05
C ILE A 8 0.69 -4.27 -7.48
N THR A 9 1.31 -3.75 -8.54
CA THR A 9 0.98 -2.42 -9.09
C THR A 9 -0.47 -2.37 -9.59
N ASN A 10 -0.94 -3.41 -10.29
CA ASN A 10 -2.31 -3.46 -10.79
C ASN A 10 -3.33 -3.59 -9.65
N ILE A 11 -3.00 -4.40 -8.63
CA ILE A 11 -3.86 -4.54 -7.45
C ILE A 11 -4.01 -3.19 -6.75
N LEU A 12 -2.91 -2.48 -6.54
CA LEU A 12 -2.92 -1.15 -5.91
C LEU A 12 -3.68 -0.10 -6.72
N LEU A 13 -3.63 -0.17 -8.06
CA LEU A 13 -4.43 0.70 -8.93
C LEU A 13 -5.93 0.43 -8.80
N GLU A 14 -6.35 -0.83 -8.77
CA GLU A 14 -7.77 -1.15 -8.54
C GLU A 14 -8.22 -0.77 -7.12
N MET A 15 -7.35 -0.90 -6.12
CA MET A 15 -7.60 -0.37 -4.78
C MET A 15 -7.75 1.16 -4.78
N ASP A 16 -6.94 1.90 -5.55
CA ASP A 16 -7.04 3.36 -5.66
C ASP A 16 -8.38 3.81 -6.24
N ARG A 17 -8.93 3.05 -7.20
CA ARG A 17 -10.25 3.33 -7.79
C ARG A 17 -11.39 3.13 -6.78
N ILE A 18 -11.22 2.21 -5.83
CA ILE A 18 -12.24 1.89 -4.82
C ILE A 18 -12.12 2.82 -3.60
N LEU A 19 -10.90 3.16 -3.18
CA LEU A 19 -10.67 3.99 -2.01
C LEU A 19 -11.04 5.44 -2.29
N ARG A 20 -12.00 5.94 -1.50
CA ARG A 20 -12.29 7.37 -1.41
C ARG A 20 -11.10 8.13 -0.81
N PRO A 21 -11.00 9.44 -1.06
CA PRO A 21 -10.08 10.30 -0.31
C PRO A 21 -10.20 10.08 1.19
N GLU A 22 -9.06 10.12 1.89
CA GLU A 22 -8.94 9.82 3.33
C GLU A 22 -9.26 8.35 3.70
N GLY A 23 -9.55 7.51 2.70
CA GLY A 23 -9.70 6.08 2.87
C GLY A 23 -8.39 5.43 3.32
N THR A 24 -8.50 4.45 4.22
CA THR A 24 -7.36 3.70 4.75
C THR A 24 -7.39 2.27 4.21
N ALA A 25 -6.26 1.81 3.68
CA ALA A 25 -5.97 0.42 3.36
C ALA A 25 -5.05 -0.17 4.43
N ILE A 26 -5.34 -1.39 4.87
CA ILE A 26 -4.50 -2.16 5.78
C ILE A 26 -4.08 -3.42 5.04
N ILE A 27 -2.78 -3.62 4.88
CA ILE A 27 -2.18 -4.74 4.14
C ILE A 27 -1.31 -5.52 5.11
N ARG A 28 -1.50 -6.84 5.20
CA ARG A 28 -0.68 -7.72 6.05
C ARG A 28 0.08 -8.68 5.16
N ASP A 29 1.41 -8.64 5.22
CA ASP A 29 2.28 -9.51 4.43
C ASP A 29 3.69 -9.52 5.03
N THR A 30 4.58 -10.28 4.41
CA THR A 30 6.01 -10.29 4.65
C THR A 30 6.64 -8.92 4.41
N VAL A 31 7.70 -8.59 5.18
CA VAL A 31 8.42 -7.31 5.07
C VAL A 31 8.83 -6.99 3.64
N ASP A 32 9.33 -7.98 2.89
CA ASP A 32 9.78 -7.80 1.51
C ASP A 32 8.67 -7.32 0.58
N VAL A 33 7.44 -7.82 0.77
CA VAL A 33 6.28 -7.38 -0.01
C VAL A 33 5.84 -6.00 0.46
N LEU A 34 5.78 -5.75 1.77
CA LEU A 34 5.36 -4.45 2.30
C LEU A 34 6.29 -3.30 1.89
N THR A 35 7.60 -3.53 1.82
CA THR A 35 8.55 -2.52 1.32
C THR A 35 8.29 -2.18 -0.15
N LYS A 36 7.94 -3.17 -0.99
CA LYS A 36 7.56 -2.92 -2.39
C LYS A 36 6.25 -2.13 -2.48
N VAL A 37 5.24 -2.53 -1.70
CA VAL A 37 3.95 -1.83 -1.64
C VAL A 37 4.16 -0.39 -1.17
N GLN A 38 4.94 -0.16 -0.12
CA GLN A 38 5.27 1.17 0.40
C GLN A 38 5.93 2.06 -0.65
N ALA A 39 6.83 1.52 -1.47
CA ALA A 39 7.47 2.26 -2.55
C ALA A 39 6.46 2.69 -3.63
N ILE A 40 5.47 1.85 -3.96
CA ILE A 40 4.44 2.14 -4.94
C ILE A 40 3.42 3.14 -4.38
N THR A 41 2.90 2.90 -3.18
CA THR A 41 1.91 3.79 -2.51
C THR A 41 2.47 5.19 -2.30
N LYS A 42 3.76 5.32 -1.98
CA LYS A 42 4.44 6.62 -1.90
C LYS A 42 4.44 7.37 -3.25
N ARG A 43 4.62 6.66 -4.37
CA ARG A 43 4.52 7.27 -5.72
C ARG A 43 3.08 7.68 -6.05
N MET A 44 2.10 6.95 -5.53
CA MET A 44 0.68 7.29 -5.64
C MET A 44 0.23 8.40 -4.66
N ARG A 45 1.16 9.00 -3.89
CA ARG A 45 0.88 10.04 -2.86
C ARG A 45 0.01 9.54 -1.70
N TRP A 46 0.01 8.25 -1.43
CA TRP A 46 -0.58 7.72 -0.20
C TRP A 46 0.45 7.85 0.93
N GLU A 47 0.00 8.22 2.12
CA GLU A 47 0.83 8.10 3.31
C GLU A 47 0.82 6.65 3.76
N SER A 48 1.98 6.05 4.03
CA SER A 48 2.03 4.66 4.46
C SER A 48 3.09 4.39 5.52
N ARG A 49 2.74 3.56 6.50
CA ARG A 49 3.56 3.20 7.66
C ARG A 49 3.51 1.70 7.90
N ILE A 50 4.68 1.09 8.02
CA ILE A 50 4.81 -0.31 8.42
C ILE A 50 4.84 -0.35 9.95
N MET A 51 4.03 -1.22 10.52
CA MET A 51 3.92 -1.47 11.94
C MET A 51 4.30 -2.93 12.20
N ASP A 52 5.10 -3.14 13.24
CA ASP A 52 5.49 -4.47 13.69
C ASP A 52 4.31 -5.15 14.39
N HIS A 53 4.23 -6.48 14.25
CA HIS A 53 3.30 -7.28 15.05
C HIS A 53 3.84 -7.42 16.48
N GLU A 54 2.96 -7.44 17.47
CA GLU A 54 3.28 -7.67 18.89
C GLU A 54 3.99 -9.02 19.19
N ASP A 55 4.16 -9.90 18.21
CA ASP A 55 4.75 -11.24 18.38
C ASP A 55 6.29 -11.26 18.34
N GLY A 56 6.92 -10.09 18.27
CA GLY A 56 8.37 -9.93 18.41
C GLY A 56 9.17 -9.86 17.10
N PRO A 57 10.50 -9.63 17.18
CA PRO A 57 11.34 -9.24 16.04
C PRO A 57 11.57 -10.35 15.00
N PHE A 58 11.14 -11.59 15.26
CA PHE A 58 11.37 -12.74 14.40
C PHE A 58 10.16 -13.11 13.54
N ASN A 59 9.02 -12.42 13.67
CA ASN A 59 7.89 -12.64 12.77
C ASN A 59 8.12 -11.89 11.45
N PRO A 60 8.22 -12.58 10.30
CA PRO A 60 8.37 -11.92 9.01
C PRO A 60 7.10 -11.17 8.58
N GLU A 61 5.94 -11.50 9.15
CA GLU A 61 4.67 -10.85 8.85
C GLU A 61 4.53 -9.53 9.60
N LYS A 62 4.22 -8.48 8.85
CA LYS A 62 3.98 -7.13 9.37
C LYS A 62 2.72 -6.54 8.78
N VAL A 63 2.34 -5.37 9.28
CA VAL A 63 1.16 -4.65 8.80
C VAL A 63 1.58 -3.32 8.21
N LEU A 64 1.18 -3.04 6.98
CA LEU A 64 1.27 -1.73 6.36
C LEU A 64 -0.10 -1.04 6.45
N MET A 65 -0.13 0.10 7.12
CA MET A 65 -1.26 1.02 7.07
C MET A 65 -0.98 2.07 6.00
N ALA A 66 -1.84 2.19 5.00
CA ALA A 66 -1.72 3.18 3.93
C ALA A 66 -2.99 4.04 3.84
N VAL A 67 -2.85 5.36 3.95
CA VAL A 67 -3.92 6.34 3.91
C VAL A 67 -3.84 7.09 2.58
N LYS A 68 -4.92 7.04 1.81
CA LYS A 68 -5.05 7.81 0.58
C LYS A 68 -5.26 9.27 0.94
N THR A 69 -4.25 10.10 0.70
CA THR A 69 -4.38 11.54 0.96
C THR A 69 -5.34 12.18 -0.04
N TYR A 70 -6.01 13.25 0.34
CA TYR A 70 -6.77 14.04 -0.62
C TYR A 70 -5.81 15.01 -1.31
N TRP A 71 -5.46 14.74 -2.57
CA TRP A 71 -4.69 15.66 -3.39
C TRP A 71 -5.57 16.23 -4.49
N THR A 72 -5.85 17.53 -4.43
CA THR A 72 -6.27 18.30 -5.61
C THR A 72 -5.00 18.76 -6.34
N ALA A 73 -5.00 18.74 -7.68
CA ALA A 73 -4.05 19.61 -8.38
C ALA A 73 -4.37 21.03 -7.93
N ASP A 74 -3.38 21.75 -7.40
CA ASP A 74 -3.56 23.17 -7.09
C ASP A 74 -4.15 23.83 -8.33
N ALA A 75 -5.33 24.43 -8.19
CA ALA A 75 -5.96 25.20 -9.24
C ALA A 75 -5.09 26.44 -9.47
N SER A 76 -4.06 26.28 -10.30
CA SER A 76 -3.25 27.38 -10.83
C SER A 76 -4.02 28.11 -11.91
#